data_AF-A0A1I7K0B4-F1
#
_entry.id   AF-A0A1I7K0B4-F1
#
_cell.length_a   1.000
_cell.length_b   1.000
_cell.length_c   1.000
_cell.angle_alpha   90.00
_cell.angle_beta   90.00
_cell.angle_gamma   90.00
#
_symmetry.space_group_name_H-M   'P 1'
#
loop_
_entity.id
_entity.type
_entity.pdbx_description
1 polymer ?
#
loop_
_entity_poly.entity_id
_entity_poly.type
_entity_poly.pdbx_seq_one_letter_code
_entity_poly.pdbx_strand_id
1 'polypeptide(L)' 'MNRYMFWVLIILPWFILAIFLTHNRNPQVRALVLVMLLIHMAIVINSRRKAVGLSLAETFKAFVPLWGSKEYNRLFFQEV' A
#
# COMPACT_ATOMS: atom_id res chain seq x y z
N MET A 1 -2.16 -13.50 -1.85
CA MET A 1 -1.64 -12.54 -2.85
C MET A 1 -0.13 -12.71 -2.91
N ASN A 2 0.39 -13.03 -4.09
CA ASN A 2 1.83 -13.17 -4.34
C ASN A 2 2.57 -11.84 -4.03
N ARG A 3 3.80 -11.94 -3.52
CA ARG A 3 4.70 -10.81 -3.24
C ARG A 3 4.85 -9.85 -4.43
N TYR A 4 5.09 -10.36 -5.63
CA TYR A 4 5.31 -9.53 -6.80
C TYR A 4 4.05 -8.74 -7.18
N MET A 5 2.89 -9.39 -7.15
CA MET A 5 1.60 -8.74 -7.40
C MET A 5 1.33 -7.63 -6.37
N PHE A 6 1.64 -7.87 -5.09
CA PHE A 6 1.53 -6.85 -4.05
C PHE A 6 2.39 -5.62 -4.37
N TRP A 7 3.68 -5.81 -4.70
CA TRP A 7 4.57 -4.69 -5.04
C TRP A 7 4.12 -3.92 -6.28
N VAL A 8 3.66 -4.61 -7.33
CA VAL A 8 3.12 -3.96 -8.53
C VAL A 8 1.91 -3.08 -8.16
N LEU A 9 0.98 -3.61 -7.37
CA LEU A 9 -0.22 -2.88 -6.94
C LEU A 9 0.07 -1.74 -5.97
N ILE A 10 1.18 -1.80 -5.23
CA ILE A 10 1.65 -0.70 -4.39
C ILE A 10 2.31 0.38 -5.24
N ILE A 11 3.24 0.03 -6.12
CA ILE A 11 4.13 0.98 -6.81
C ILE A 11 3.46 1.64 -8.03
N LEU A 12 2.77 0.86 -8.87
CA LEU A 12 2.22 1.35 -10.14
C LEU A 12 1.27 2.56 -9.99
N PRO A 13 0.36 2.59 -9.00
CA PRO A 13 -0.53 3.74 -8.81
C PRO A 13 0.22 5.04 -8.48
N TRP A 14 1.37 4.97 -7.80
CA TRP A 14 2.19 6.16 -7.53
C TRP A 14 2.80 6.75 -8.81
N PHE A 15 3.23 5.91 -9.75
CA PHE A 15 3.71 6.37 -11.05
C PHE A 15 2.59 7.06 -11.85
N ILE A 16 1.41 6.45 -11.90
CA ILE A 16 0.24 7.03 -12.57
C ILE A 16 -0.13 8.36 -11.92
N LEU A 17 -0.15 8.41 -10.57
CA LEU A 17 -0.42 9.64 -9.83
C LEU A 17 0.61 10.72 -10.16
N ALA A 18 1.91 10.39 -10.19
CA ALA A 18 2.96 11.37 -10.50
C ALA A 18 2.73 12.01 -11.88
N ILE A 19 2.41 11.20 -12.90
CA ILE A 19 2.08 11.69 -14.25
C ILE A 19 0.80 12.53 -14.23
N PHE A 20 -0.21 12.10 -13.47
CA PHE A 20 -1.48 12.83 -13.38
C PHE A 20 -1.29 14.21 -12.72
N LEU A 21 -0.51 14.29 -11.65
CA LEU A 21 -0.26 15.54 -10.91
C LEU A 21 0.53 16.56 -11.74
N THR A 22 1.38 16.13 -12.66
CA THR A 22 2.12 17.05 -13.54
C THR A 22 1.21 17.72 -14.58
N HIS A 23 0.19 17.01 -15.06
CA HIS A 23 -0.71 17.49 -16.12
C HIS A 23 -1.96 18.20 -15.56
N ASN A 24 -2.57 17.66 -14.51
CA ASN A 24 -3.79 18.22 -13.95
C ASN A 24 -3.46 19.30 -12.92
N ARG A 25 -3.95 20.53 -13.10
CA ARG A 25 -3.73 21.66 -12.16
C ARG A 25 -4.90 21.89 -11.20
N ASN A 26 -6.04 21.21 -11.37
CA ASN A 26 -7.21 21.40 -10.52
C ASN A 26 -7.00 20.77 -9.12
N PRO A 27 -7.02 21.56 -8.04
CA PRO A 27 -6.74 21.07 -6.69
C PRO A 27 -7.79 20.07 -6.16
N GLN A 28 -9.06 20.23 -6.52
CA GLN A 28 -10.15 19.35 -6.07
C GLN A 28 -10.00 17.96 -6.67
N VAL A 29 -9.66 17.90 -7.96
CA VAL A 29 -9.42 16.63 -8.65
C VAL A 29 -8.17 15.94 -8.10
N ARG A 30 -7.09 16.69 -7.85
CA ARG A 30 -5.88 16.14 -7.21
C ARG A 30 -6.19 15.54 -5.84
N ALA A 31 -6.95 16.25 -5.00
CA ALA A 31 -7.34 15.77 -3.68
C ALA A 31 -8.17 14.47 -3.78
N LEU A 32 -9.14 14.42 -4.70
CA LEU A 32 -9.95 13.23 -4.92
C LEU A 32 -9.09 12.02 -5.31
N VAL A 33 -8.14 12.19 -6.25
CA VAL A 33 -7.26 11.10 -6.68
C VAL A 33 -6.36 10.64 -5.54
N LEU A 34 -5.86 11.55 -4.69
CA LEU A 34 -5.09 11.19 -3.49
C LEU A 34 -5.92 10.35 -2.51
N VAL A 35 -7.17 10.73 -2.25
CA VAL A 35 -8.08 9.95 -1.40
C VAL A 35 -8.34 8.57 -2.00
N MET A 36 -8.59 8.49 -3.31
CA MET A 36 -8.76 7.20 -3.99
C MET A 36 -7.50 6.33 -3.89
N LEU A 37 -6.31 6.92 -4.01
CA LEU A 37 -5.06 6.19 -3.84
C LEU A 37 -4.90 5.64 -2.43
N LEU A 38 -5.25 6.42 -1.40
CA LEU A 38 -5.21 5.94 -0.01
C LEU A 38 -6.17 4.76 0.22
N ILE A 39 -7.39 4.83 -0.33
CA ILE A 39 -8.35 3.73 -0.27
C ILE A 39 -7.79 2.48 -0.97
N HIS A 40 -7.20 2.65 -2.16
CA HIS A 40 -6.58 1.56 -2.90
C HIS A 40 -5.43 0.91 -2.09
N MET A 41 -4.54 1.71 -1.51
CA MET A 41 -3.47 1.20 -0.63
C MET A 41 -4.03 0.40 0.55
N ALA A 42 -5.09 0.89 1.20
CA ALA A 42 -5.73 0.19 2.32
C ALA A 42 -6.30 -1.18 1.90
N ILE A 43 -6.93 -1.25 0.72
CA ILE A 43 -7.46 -2.51 0.16
C ILE A 43 -6.32 -3.49 -0.14
N VAL A 44 -5.26 -3.03 -0.79
CA VAL A 44 -4.10 -3.86 -1.16
C VAL A 44 -3.39 -4.39 0.09
N ILE A 45 -3.16 -3.53 1.09
CA ILE A 45 -2.55 -3.92 2.37
C ILE A 45 -3.43 -4.92 3.11
N ASN A 46 -4.75 -4.71 3.19
CA ASN A 46 -5.65 -5.64 3.87
C ASN A 46 -5.73 -7.00 3.15
N SER A 47 -5.73 -7.01 1.81
CA SER A 47 -5.65 -8.24 1.02
C SER A 47 -4.34 -8.99 1.29
N ARG A 48 -3.21 -8.27 1.33
CA ARG A 48 -1.90 -8.84 1.66
C ARG A 48 -1.87 -9.40 3.08
N ARG A 49 -2.32 -8.62 4.06
CA ARG A 49 -2.43 -8.99 5.47
C ARG A 49 -3.14 -10.33 5.65
N LYS A 50 -4.30 -10.50 5.01
CA LYS A 50 -5.06 -11.76 5.06
C LYS A 50 -4.26 -12.92 4.48
N ALA A 51 -3.54 -12.70 3.38
CA ALA A 51 -2.73 -13.74 2.75
C ALA A 51 -1.51 -14.17 3.60
N VAL A 52 -0.89 -13.26 4.35
CA VAL A 52 0.27 -13.57 5.21
C VAL A 52 -0.10 -13.92 6.66
N GLY A 53 -1.41 -14.01 6.95
CA GLY A 53 -1.92 -14.37 8.28
C GLY A 53 -1.58 -13.36 9.38
N LEU A 54 -1.59 -12.05 9.05
CA LEU A 54 -1.40 -10.99 10.04
C LEU A 54 -2.74 -10.48 10.59
N SER A 55 -2.79 -10.20 11.89
CA SER A 55 -3.87 -9.44 12.52
C SER A 55 -3.79 -7.96 12.15
N LEU A 56 -4.86 -7.20 12.44
CA LEU A 56 -4.87 -5.75 12.23
C LEU A 56 -3.79 -5.05 13.09
N ALA A 57 -3.65 -5.46 14.36
CA ALA A 57 -2.65 -4.89 15.26
C ALA A 57 -1.22 -5.13 14.77
N GLU A 58 -0.90 -6.34 14.32
CA GLU A 58 0.41 -6.64 13.74
C GLU A 58 0.66 -5.88 12.43
N THR A 59 -0.40 -5.62 11.65
CA THR A 59 -0.29 -4.79 10.44
C THR A 59 0.08 -3.36 10.79
N PHE A 60 -0.53 -2.75 11.81
CA PHE A 60 -0.11 -1.43 12.29
C PHE A 60 1.33 -1.45 12.80
N LYS A 61 1.70 -2.50 13.54
CA LYS A 61 3.06 -2.68 14.04
C LYS A 61 4.09 -2.74 12.90
N ALA A 62 3.76 -3.37 11.77
CA ALA A 62 4.61 -3.42 10.58
C ALA A 62 5.01 -2.04 10.02
N PHE A 63 4.26 -0.98 10.33
CA PHE A 63 4.58 0.39 9.91
C PHE A 63 5.37 1.18 10.96
N VAL A 64 5.61 0.61 12.15
CA VAL A 64 6.42 1.24 13.19
C VAL A 64 7.89 0.83 12.99
N PRO A 65 8.80 1.79 12.71
CA PRO A 65 10.21 1.49 12.54
C PRO A 65 10.80 0.75 13.76
N LEU A 66 11.71 -0.18 13.51
CA LEU A 66 12.44 -0.98 14.50
C LEU A 66 11.61 -1.97 15.33
N TRP A 67 10.41 -1.61 15.78
CA TRP A 67 9.56 -2.47 16.61
C TRP A 67 8.84 -3.57 15.81
N GLY A 68 8.42 -3.26 14.58
CA GLY A 68 7.66 -4.17 13.72
C GLY A 68 8.45 -4.84 12.62
N SER A 69 9.76 -5.00 12.75
CA SER A 69 10.63 -5.51 11.68
C SER A 69 10.23 -6.92 11.20
N LYS A 70 9.75 -7.77 12.11
CA LYS A 70 9.26 -9.12 11.76
C LYS A 70 7.95 -9.05 10.97
N GLU A 71 7.00 -8.24 11.43
CA GLU A 71 5.70 -8.04 10.80
C GLU A 71 5.85 -7.34 9.44
N TYR A 72 6.78 -6.39 9.34
CA TYR A 72 7.20 -5.75 8.09
C TYR A 72 7.71 -6.79 7.09
N ASN A 73 8.66 -7.64 7.49
CA ASN A 73 9.16 -8.70 6.62
C ASN A 73 8.06 -9.65 6.16
N ARG A 74 7.13 -10.01 7.07
CA ARG A 74 5.97 -10.83 6.71
C ARG A 74 5.08 -10.14 5.70
N LEU A 75 4.67 -8.89 5.97
CA LEU A 75 3.74 -8.15 5.12
C LEU A 75 4.33 -7.91 3.71
N PHE A 76 5.58 -7.48 3.64
CA PHE A 76 6.18 -7.00 2.38
C PHE A 76 6.98 -8.07 1.61
N PHE A 77 7.52 -9.10 2.28
CA PHE A 77 8.53 -9.98 1.66
C PHE A 77 8.27 -11.48 1.78
N GLN A 78 7.40 -11.94 2.69
CA GLN A 78 7.09 -13.37 2.84
C GLN A 78 6.50 -13.96 1.55
N GLU A 79 6.95 -15.15 1.19
CA GLU A 79 6.39 -15.87 0.04
C GLU A 79 5.07 -16.53 0.44
N VAL A 80 4.04 -16.30 -0.39
CA VAL A 80 2.66 -16.81 -0.25
C VAL A 80 2.18 -17.20 -1.63
#